data_AF-A0A367KB94-F1
#
_entry.id   AF-A0A367KB94-F1
#
_cell.length_a   1.000
_cell.length_b   1.000
_cell.length_c   1.000
_cell.angle_alpha   90.00
_cell.angle_beta   90.00
_cell.angle_gamma   90.00
#
_symmetry.space_group_name_H-M   'P 1'
#
loop_
_entity.id
_entity.type
_entity.pdbx_description
1 polymer ?
#
loop_
_entity_poly.entity_id
_entity_poly.type
_entity_poly.pdbx_seq_one_letter_code
_entity_poly.pdbx_strand_id
1 'polypeptide(L)'
;MYKQYRATLLFIVTFISFLGLFYYYYFHYGPGSSTNPTLVQPSIKDDPNLINPHHLQWKNKTRANAAFVILTRNGELETLRKTIQQLEARFNHKFNYPYVFLNDVEFTQEFKELTSSMTSSKTEYGLIPKEHWSYPDWIDIPKADEARRKMAEAGIIYGDSLSYRHMCRFNSGFFYRHPLVEKYEYYWRVEPGVEFMCDIDYDPFLYMKENNKKYGWTISLIEYESTIPTLWKTVVSFMQKYPQYIPKNNLLDFISYDGGRSYNLCHFWSNFEIADLKFLRSPEYSAFFDYLDKTGGFFYERWGDAPVHSIAAGIFLNKSEVYFFNNIGYRHEPFEHCPLARELQKKCHCSAEDSFDNTPHSCLRRWMEIS
;
A
#
# COMPACT_ATOMS: atom_id res chain seq x y z
N MET A 1 -10.10 17.86 44.86
CA MET A 1 -9.10 18.44 43.94
C MET A 1 -7.68 17.91 44.15
N TYR A 2 -7.08 17.96 45.35
CA TYR A 2 -5.65 17.61 45.55
C TYR A 2 -5.23 16.15 45.24
N LYS A 3 -6.14 15.17 45.38
CA LYS A 3 -5.85 13.74 45.08
C LYS A 3 -5.75 13.43 43.58
N GLN A 4 -6.48 14.17 42.75
CA GLN A 4 -6.55 13.91 41.31
C GLN A 4 -5.30 14.40 40.59
N TYR A 5 -4.76 15.55 41.01
CA TYR A 5 -3.47 16.07 40.52
C TYR A 5 -2.28 15.16 40.86
N ARG A 6 -2.28 14.50 42.02
CA ARG A 6 -1.22 13.55 42.40
C ARG A 6 -1.21 12.29 41.53
N ALA A 7 -2.38 11.78 41.15
CA ALA A 7 -2.48 10.61 40.28
C ALA A 7 -2.02 10.92 38.85
N THR A 8 -2.41 12.07 38.30
CA THR A 8 -1.97 12.52 36.97
C THR A 8 -0.47 12.81 36.93
N LEU A 9 0.09 13.42 37.98
CA LEU A 9 1.52 13.69 38.06
C LEU A 9 2.35 12.40 38.21
N LEU A 10 1.88 11.43 39.00
CA LEU A 10 2.55 10.12 39.09
C LEU A 10 2.54 9.40 37.74
N PHE A 11 1.41 9.45 37.01
CA PHE A 11 1.27 8.79 35.71
C PHE A 11 2.18 9.40 34.64
N ILE A 12 2.30 10.73 34.62
CA ILE A 12 3.20 11.45 33.71
C ILE A 12 4.66 11.11 34.03
N VAL A 13 5.04 11.08 35.31
CA VAL A 13 6.41 10.75 35.73
C VAL A 13 6.75 9.30 35.40
N THR A 14 5.84 8.34 35.62
CA THR A 14 6.08 6.93 35.26
C THR A 14 6.13 6.73 33.75
N PHE A 15 5.29 7.43 32.99
CA PHE A 15 5.29 7.34 31.52
C PHE A 15 6.56 7.93 30.88
N ILE A 16 7.03 9.09 31.37
CA ILE A 16 8.30 9.69 30.92
C ILE A 16 9.49 8.80 31.29
N SER A 17 9.46 8.19 32.48
CA SER A 17 10.49 7.25 32.92
C SER A 17 10.53 5.99 32.06
N PHE A 18 9.36 5.48 31.64
CA PHE A 18 9.26 4.30 30.78
C PHE A 18 9.71 4.59 29.35
N LEU A 19 9.36 5.76 28.80
CA LEU A 19 9.87 6.22 27.49
C LEU A 19 11.39 6.44 27.52
N GLY A 20 11.92 7.02 28.61
CA GLY A 20 13.36 7.20 28.79
C GLY A 20 14.10 5.86 28.88
N LEU A 21 13.55 4.88 29.60
CA LEU A 21 14.12 3.54 29.69
C LEU A 21 13.99 2.74 28.39
N PHE A 22 12.88 2.87 27.65
CA PHE A 22 12.71 2.25 26.33
C PHE A 22 13.69 2.84 25.32
N TYR A 23 13.83 4.17 25.29
CA TYR A 23 14.78 4.85 24.41
C TYR A 23 16.23 4.49 24.76
N TYR A 24 16.57 4.48 26.05
CA TYR A 24 17.88 4.05 26.53
C TYR A 24 18.17 2.58 26.18
N TYR A 25 17.21 1.68 26.37
CA TYR A 25 17.35 0.26 26.04
C TYR A 25 17.49 0.03 24.53
N TYR A 26 16.69 0.70 23.71
CA TYR A 26 16.76 0.61 22.25
C TYR A 26 18.11 1.12 21.71
N PHE A 27 18.63 2.23 22.26
CA PHE A 27 19.91 2.79 21.80
C PHE A 27 21.16 2.11 22.37
N HIS A 28 21.10 1.49 23.54
CA HIS A 28 22.29 0.85 24.17
C HIS A 28 22.31 -0.68 24.08
N TYR A 29 21.14 -1.32 23.95
CA TYR A 29 21.01 -2.77 23.87
C TYR A 29 20.27 -3.25 22.61
N GLY A 30 19.83 -2.33 21.75
CA GLY A 30 19.53 -2.66 20.35
C GLY A 30 20.77 -3.23 19.65
N PRO A 31 20.59 -3.97 18.55
CA PRO A 31 21.66 -4.77 17.95
C PRO A 31 22.92 -3.92 17.71
N GLY A 32 23.98 -4.28 18.45
CA GLY A 32 25.29 -3.65 18.37
C GLY A 32 25.85 -3.70 16.96
N SER A 33 26.64 -2.68 16.63
CA SER A 33 27.26 -2.50 15.32
C SER A 33 27.90 -3.79 14.79
N SER A 34 27.36 -4.29 13.69
CA SER A 34 28.05 -5.24 12.83
C SER A 34 27.72 -4.86 11.40
N THR A 35 28.75 -4.35 10.71
CA THR A 35 28.77 -3.97 9.28
C THR A 35 27.59 -3.12 8.82
N ASN A 36 27.78 -1.81 8.58
CA ASN A 36 26.80 -1.03 7.79
C ASN A 36 26.43 -1.88 6.58
N PRO A 37 25.18 -2.39 6.49
CA PRO A 37 24.81 -3.23 5.38
C PRO A 37 25.01 -2.37 4.14
N THR A 38 25.79 -2.83 3.17
CA THR A 38 26.02 -2.05 1.95
C THR A 38 24.65 -1.67 1.40
N LEU A 39 24.39 -0.36 1.32
CA LEU A 39 23.11 0.16 0.85
C LEU A 39 22.90 -0.39 -0.55
N VAL A 40 21.78 -1.09 -0.75
CA VAL A 40 21.50 -1.68 -2.06
C VAL A 40 20.98 -0.54 -2.93
N GLN A 41 21.80 -0.09 -3.89
CA GLN A 41 21.42 0.99 -4.80
C GLN A 41 20.77 0.42 -6.07
N PRO A 42 19.49 0.73 -6.34
CA PRO A 42 18.88 0.41 -7.62
C PRO A 42 19.62 1.09 -8.77
N SER A 43 19.72 0.39 -9.91
CA SER A 43 20.27 0.99 -11.13
C SER A 43 19.41 2.16 -11.58
N ILE A 44 20.05 3.28 -11.93
CA ILE A 44 19.40 4.48 -12.47
C ILE A 44 19.64 4.68 -13.97
N LYS A 45 20.37 3.74 -14.61
CA LYS A 45 20.80 3.88 -16.01
C LYS A 45 19.62 4.04 -16.96
N ASP A 46 18.52 3.36 -16.65
CA ASP A 46 17.29 3.35 -17.45
C ASP A 46 16.10 3.97 -16.69
N ASP A 47 16.38 4.92 -15.79
CA ASP A 47 15.32 5.59 -15.01
C ASP A 47 14.55 6.59 -15.88
N PRO A 48 13.21 6.49 -15.98
CA PRO A 48 12.41 7.38 -16.83
C PRO A 48 12.42 8.85 -16.41
N ASN A 49 12.73 9.17 -15.14
CA ASN A 49 12.94 10.56 -14.70
C ASN A 49 14.30 11.12 -15.17
N LEU A 50 15.27 10.27 -15.52
CA LEU A 50 16.61 10.66 -15.98
C LEU A 50 16.76 10.52 -17.50
N ILE A 51 16.02 9.60 -18.13
CA ILE A 51 15.97 9.45 -19.59
C ILE A 51 15.04 10.51 -20.20
N ASN A 52 15.57 11.74 -20.26
CA ASN A 52 15.34 12.77 -21.28
C ASN A 52 14.17 13.78 -21.12
N PRO A 53 14.46 15.11 -21.14
CA PRO A 53 13.48 16.18 -21.35
C PRO A 53 12.91 16.31 -22.79
N HIS A 54 13.41 15.55 -23.78
CA HIS A 54 12.98 15.65 -25.20
C HIS A 54 12.48 14.35 -25.86
N HIS A 55 12.66 13.15 -25.28
CA HIS A 55 12.19 11.90 -25.92
C HIS A 55 10.74 11.55 -25.58
N LEU A 56 10.22 12.07 -24.46
CA LEU A 56 8.79 12.19 -24.22
C LEU A 56 8.36 13.62 -24.55
N GLN A 57 8.69 14.11 -25.75
CA GLN A 57 7.88 15.20 -26.31
C GLN A 57 6.47 14.65 -26.35
N TRP A 58 5.69 15.03 -25.34
CA TRP A 58 4.29 14.75 -25.14
C TRP A 58 3.54 15.14 -26.39
N LYS A 59 3.54 14.25 -27.40
CA LYS A 59 2.75 14.36 -28.61
C LYS A 59 1.32 14.02 -28.22
N ASN A 60 0.73 14.93 -27.47
CA ASN A 60 -0.67 15.25 -27.17
C ASN A 60 -1.81 14.27 -27.54
N LYS A 61 -1.61 12.94 -27.62
CA LYS A 61 -2.63 12.00 -28.13
C LYS A 61 -2.65 10.57 -27.59
N THR A 62 -1.74 10.13 -26.72
CA THR A 62 -1.84 8.77 -26.12
C THR A 62 -1.53 8.78 -24.62
N ARG A 63 -2.49 9.24 -23.82
CA ARG A 63 -2.52 8.97 -22.38
C ARG A 63 -2.97 7.54 -22.13
N ALA A 64 -2.55 6.95 -21.01
CA ALA A 64 -3.14 5.70 -20.54
C ALA A 64 -4.60 5.94 -20.12
N ASN A 65 -5.43 4.90 -20.18
CA ASN A 65 -6.77 4.96 -19.59
C ASN A 65 -6.64 4.68 -18.09
N ALA A 66 -6.49 5.71 -17.27
CA ALA A 66 -6.16 5.58 -15.86
C ALA A 66 -6.84 6.63 -14.97
N ALA A 67 -6.87 6.37 -13.67
CA ALA A 67 -7.37 7.30 -12.65
C ALA A 67 -6.62 7.12 -11.32
N PHE A 68 -6.62 8.17 -10.50
CA PHE A 68 -6.38 7.98 -9.06
C PHE A 68 -7.63 7.40 -8.42
N VAL A 69 -7.44 6.42 -7.53
CA VAL A 69 -8.54 5.84 -6.75
C VAL A 69 -8.24 6.04 -5.27
N ILE A 70 -9.15 6.72 -4.58
CA ILE A 70 -8.98 7.20 -3.22
C ILE A 70 -10.16 6.70 -2.38
N LEU A 71 -9.90 5.74 -1.49
CA LEU A 71 -10.85 5.34 -0.46
C LEU A 71 -10.63 6.25 0.75
N THR A 72 -11.66 6.99 1.15
CA THR A 72 -11.51 8.01 2.20
C THR A 72 -12.85 8.37 2.84
N ARG A 73 -12.80 8.84 4.08
CA ARG A 73 -13.96 9.29 4.85
C ARG A 73 -14.10 10.80 4.79
N ASN A 74 -15.32 11.30 4.98
CA ASN A 74 -15.58 12.73 5.12
C ASN A 74 -14.70 13.41 6.20
N GLY A 75 -14.40 12.69 7.30
CA GLY A 75 -13.56 13.20 8.40
C GLY A 75 -12.07 13.33 8.07
N GLU A 76 -11.62 12.82 6.93
CA GLU A 76 -10.21 12.88 6.48
C GLU A 76 -9.97 14.00 5.46
N LEU A 77 -10.96 14.89 5.29
CA LEU A 77 -10.92 15.95 4.28
C LEU A 77 -9.63 16.78 4.37
N GLU A 78 -9.26 17.27 5.55
CA GLU A 78 -8.09 18.15 5.68
C GLU A 78 -6.75 17.44 5.43
N THR A 79 -6.63 16.16 5.82
CA THR A 79 -5.42 15.38 5.52
C THR A 79 -5.34 15.03 4.03
N LEU A 80 -6.47 14.69 3.42
CA LEU A 80 -6.55 14.40 1.99
C LEU A 80 -6.25 15.63 1.14
N ARG A 81 -6.73 16.82 1.52
CA ARG A 81 -6.45 18.07 0.80
C ARG A 81 -4.95 18.34 0.72
N LYS A 82 -4.20 18.10 1.80
CA LYS A 82 -2.73 18.19 1.79
C LYS A 82 -2.11 17.22 0.78
N THR A 83 -2.58 15.97 0.75
CA THR A 83 -2.14 14.97 -0.22
C THR A 83 -2.44 15.39 -1.65
N ILE A 84 -3.67 15.84 -1.96
CA ILE A 84 -4.04 16.31 -3.31
C ILE A 84 -3.15 17.48 -3.72
N GLN A 85 -2.91 18.44 -2.82
CA GLN A 85 -2.04 19.58 -3.10
C GLN A 85 -0.62 19.14 -3.49
N GLN A 86 -0.03 18.18 -2.76
CA GLN A 86 1.29 17.66 -3.09
C GLN A 86 1.29 16.89 -4.41
N LEU A 87 0.31 16.01 -4.62
CA LEU A 87 0.20 15.21 -5.84
C LEU A 87 0.01 16.09 -7.08
N GLU A 88 -0.82 17.12 -6.99
CA GLU A 88 -0.97 18.13 -8.03
C GLU A 88 0.35 18.86 -8.27
N ALA A 89 1.01 19.35 -7.21
CA ALA A 89 2.28 20.08 -7.34
C ALA A 89 3.40 19.24 -7.98
N ARG A 90 3.52 17.96 -7.62
CA ARG A 90 4.61 17.09 -8.09
C ARG A 90 4.35 16.44 -9.44
N PHE A 91 3.09 16.18 -9.78
CA PHE A 91 2.73 15.35 -10.91
C PHE A 91 1.50 15.86 -11.67
N ASN A 92 0.33 15.85 -11.03
CA ASN A 92 -0.91 15.73 -11.80
C ASN A 92 -1.31 17.01 -12.55
N HIS A 93 -0.83 18.20 -12.17
CA HIS A 93 -1.08 19.42 -12.95
C HIS A 93 -0.54 19.32 -14.39
N LYS A 94 0.48 18.47 -14.62
CA LYS A 94 1.10 18.24 -15.93
C LYS A 94 0.28 17.25 -16.78
N PHE A 95 -0.33 16.24 -16.14
CA PHE A 95 -0.91 15.08 -16.81
C PHE A 95 -2.43 14.98 -16.72
N ASN A 96 -3.07 15.72 -15.80
CA ASN A 96 -4.51 15.87 -15.64
C ASN A 96 -5.29 14.55 -15.69
N TYR A 97 -4.87 13.55 -14.90
CA TYR A 97 -5.60 12.29 -14.70
C TYR A 97 -6.76 12.49 -13.71
N PRO A 98 -7.91 11.83 -13.93
CA PRO A 98 -9.09 11.97 -13.09
C PRO A 98 -8.89 11.35 -11.69
N TYR A 99 -9.66 11.87 -10.72
CA TYR A 99 -9.76 11.34 -9.36
C TYR A 99 -11.10 10.65 -9.15
N VAL A 100 -11.06 9.42 -8.63
CA VAL A 100 -12.24 8.68 -8.16
C VAL A 100 -12.16 8.54 -6.65
N PHE A 101 -13.07 9.21 -5.95
CA PHE A 101 -13.23 9.10 -4.50
C PHE A 101 -14.31 8.09 -4.17
N LEU A 102 -14.01 7.14 -3.28
CA LEU A 102 -14.93 6.10 -2.81
C LEU A 102 -15.07 6.18 -1.30
N ASN A 103 -16.28 5.93 -0.79
CA ASN A 103 -16.58 5.97 0.65
C ASN A 103 -17.73 5.02 0.99
N ASP A 104 -17.74 4.48 2.21
CA ASP A 104 -18.81 3.61 2.71
C ASP A 104 -20.06 4.38 3.15
N VAL A 105 -19.98 5.71 3.16
CA VAL A 105 -21.11 6.64 3.33
C VAL A 105 -21.10 7.71 2.25
N GLU A 106 -22.22 8.41 2.09
CA GLU A 106 -22.32 9.54 1.16
C GLU A 106 -21.31 10.64 1.49
N PHE A 107 -20.62 11.15 0.46
CA PHE A 107 -19.75 12.30 0.61
C PHE A 107 -20.57 13.57 0.85
N THR A 108 -20.14 14.39 1.82
CA THR A 108 -20.77 15.69 2.06
C THR A 108 -20.55 16.64 0.89
N GLN A 109 -21.41 17.64 0.78
CA GLN A 109 -21.27 18.67 -0.26
C GLN A 109 -19.96 19.45 -0.09
N GLU A 110 -19.60 19.79 1.16
CA GLU A 110 -18.32 20.41 1.51
C GLU A 110 -17.13 19.57 1.01
N PHE A 111 -17.15 18.25 1.23
CA PHE A 111 -16.09 17.37 0.77
C PHE A 111 -15.92 17.46 -0.75
N LYS A 112 -17.03 17.34 -1.50
CA LYS A 112 -17.04 17.39 -2.97
C LYS A 112 -16.56 18.74 -3.50
N GLU A 113 -16.99 19.84 -2.90
CA GLU A 113 -16.59 21.20 -3.30
C GLU A 113 -15.11 21.48 -3.03
N LEU A 114 -14.65 21.16 -1.82
CA LEU A 114 -13.29 21.46 -1.40
C LEU A 114 -12.25 20.57 -2.07
N THR A 115 -12.57 19.32 -2.43
CA THR A 115 -11.64 18.46 -3.19
C THR A 115 -11.68 18.77 -4.69
N SER A 116 -12.84 19.05 -5.28
CA SER A 116 -12.94 19.40 -6.72
C SER A 116 -12.27 20.73 -7.06
N SER A 117 -12.23 21.69 -6.14
CA SER A 117 -11.58 22.99 -6.36
C SER A 117 -10.05 22.95 -6.34
N MET A 118 -9.44 21.82 -5.96
CA MET A 118 -7.97 21.68 -5.86
C MET A 118 -7.29 21.26 -7.16
N THR A 119 -8.05 20.83 -8.17
CA THR A 119 -7.50 20.29 -9.42
C THR A 119 -8.34 20.76 -10.60
N SER A 120 -7.72 20.83 -11.78
CA SER A 120 -8.44 20.99 -13.05
C SER A 120 -8.91 19.65 -13.65
N SER A 121 -8.49 18.53 -13.06
CA SER A 121 -8.85 17.19 -13.46
C SER A 121 -10.29 16.85 -13.10
N LYS A 122 -10.89 15.90 -13.82
CA LYS A 122 -12.23 15.40 -13.48
C LYS A 122 -12.20 14.72 -12.10
N THR A 123 -13.16 15.05 -11.24
CA THR A 123 -13.41 14.36 -9.97
C THR A 123 -14.73 13.59 -10.04
N GLU A 124 -14.74 12.37 -9.48
CA GLU A 124 -15.91 11.50 -9.40
C GLU A 124 -16.05 10.96 -7.98
N TYR A 125 -17.27 10.87 -7.46
CA TYR A 125 -17.56 10.49 -6.08
C TYR A 125 -18.54 9.31 -6.06
N GLY A 126 -18.15 8.19 -5.46
CA GLY A 126 -18.92 6.96 -5.43
C GLY A 126 -19.20 6.47 -4.01
N LEU A 127 -20.44 6.07 -3.76
CA LEU A 127 -20.83 5.31 -2.58
C LEU A 127 -20.55 3.82 -2.80
N ILE A 128 -19.87 3.19 -1.86
CA ILE A 128 -19.59 1.76 -1.90
C ILE A 128 -20.90 0.97 -1.71
N PRO A 129 -21.22 0.01 -2.59
CA PRO A 129 -22.35 -0.88 -2.39
C PRO A 129 -22.26 -1.62 -1.05
N LYS A 130 -23.37 -1.72 -0.33
CA LYS A 130 -23.41 -2.27 1.03
C LYS A 130 -22.84 -3.69 1.10
N GLU A 131 -23.11 -4.51 0.09
CA GLU A 131 -22.62 -5.89 -0.08
C GLU A 131 -21.09 -5.99 -0.18
N HIS A 132 -20.41 -4.92 -0.60
CA HIS A 132 -18.95 -4.84 -0.65
C HIS A 132 -18.35 -4.34 0.67
N TRP A 133 -19.17 -3.79 1.57
CA TRP A 133 -18.78 -3.24 2.88
C TRP A 133 -19.65 -3.78 4.03
N SER A 134 -19.93 -5.08 4.01
CA SER A 134 -20.66 -5.78 5.06
C SER A 134 -20.03 -7.14 5.35
N TYR A 135 -20.50 -7.81 6.41
CA TYR A 135 -20.24 -9.24 6.54
C TYR A 135 -20.92 -10.00 5.41
N PRO A 136 -20.24 -10.96 4.76
CA PRO A 136 -20.90 -11.92 3.91
C PRO A 136 -21.56 -13.04 4.75
N ASP A 137 -22.55 -13.71 4.18
CA ASP A 137 -23.44 -14.67 4.88
C ASP A 137 -22.74 -15.88 5.49
N TRP A 138 -21.53 -16.21 5.04
CA TRP A 138 -20.74 -17.33 5.56
C TRP A 138 -19.87 -16.95 6.77
N ILE A 139 -19.92 -15.71 7.24
CA ILE A 139 -19.22 -15.28 8.45
C ILE A 139 -20.09 -15.49 9.67
N ASP A 140 -19.57 -16.27 10.61
CA ASP A 140 -20.06 -16.37 11.98
C ASP A 140 -19.69 -15.07 12.71
N ILE A 141 -20.67 -14.16 12.82
CA ILE A 141 -20.47 -12.84 13.43
C ILE A 141 -20.02 -12.95 14.88
N PRO A 142 -20.66 -13.75 15.78
CA PRO A 142 -20.16 -13.96 17.13
C PRO A 142 -18.69 -14.40 17.20
N LYS A 143 -18.27 -15.32 16.32
CA LYS A 143 -16.87 -15.75 16.24
C LYS A 143 -15.93 -14.62 15.79
N ALA A 144 -16.33 -13.84 14.79
CA ALA A 144 -15.55 -12.69 14.31
C ALA A 144 -15.41 -11.60 15.39
N ASP A 145 -16.48 -11.33 16.14
CA ASP A 145 -16.50 -10.36 17.24
C ASP A 145 -15.56 -10.79 18.38
N GLU A 146 -15.60 -12.06 18.75
CA GLU A 146 -14.68 -12.64 19.73
C GLU A 146 -13.21 -12.58 19.26
N ALA A 147 -12.94 -12.84 17.99
CA ALA A 147 -11.60 -12.72 17.42
C ALA A 147 -11.07 -11.28 17.49
N ARG A 148 -11.91 -10.28 17.17
CA ARG A 148 -11.55 -8.86 17.31
C ARG A 148 -11.25 -8.50 18.76
N ARG A 149 -12.07 -8.94 19.71
CA ARG A 149 -11.84 -8.72 21.14
C ARG A 149 -10.48 -9.27 21.58
N LYS A 150 -10.14 -10.50 21.19
CA LYS A 150 -8.83 -11.11 21.50
C LYS A 150 -7.66 -10.33 20.90
N MET A 151 -7.79 -9.87 19.65
CA MET A 151 -6.73 -9.06 19.02
C MET A 151 -6.57 -7.70 19.69
N ALA A 152 -7.66 -7.09 20.15
CA ALA A 152 -7.64 -5.86 20.94
C ALA A 152 -6.90 -6.05 22.27
N GLU A 153 -7.21 -7.13 22.98
CA GLU A 153 -6.55 -7.49 24.25
C GLU A 153 -5.06 -7.80 24.07
N ALA A 154 -4.67 -8.32 22.91
CA ALA A 154 -3.28 -8.54 22.54
C ALA A 154 -2.55 -7.27 22.08
N GLY A 155 -3.21 -6.12 22.01
CA GLY A 155 -2.61 -4.84 21.59
C GLY A 155 -2.24 -4.79 20.11
N ILE A 156 -2.85 -5.63 19.26
CA ILE A 156 -2.62 -5.62 17.82
C ILE A 156 -3.22 -4.34 17.23
N ILE A 157 -2.43 -3.58 16.46
CA ILE A 157 -2.91 -2.36 15.79
C ILE A 157 -4.16 -2.65 14.97
N TYR A 158 -5.22 -1.83 15.12
CA TYR A 158 -6.54 -2.05 14.51
C TYR A 158 -7.20 -3.42 14.84
N GLY A 159 -6.75 -4.11 15.88
CA GLY A 159 -7.23 -5.44 16.27
C GLY A 159 -8.73 -5.47 16.56
N ASP A 160 -9.27 -4.40 17.16
CA ASP A 160 -10.68 -4.18 17.49
C ASP A 160 -11.53 -3.65 16.31
N SER A 161 -10.89 -3.07 15.29
CA SER A 161 -11.58 -2.31 14.25
C SER A 161 -12.28 -3.21 13.22
N LEU A 162 -13.61 -3.19 13.24
CA LEU A 162 -14.43 -3.81 12.19
C LEU A 162 -14.31 -3.05 10.87
N SER A 163 -14.36 -1.71 10.92
CA SER A 163 -14.26 -0.88 9.72
C SER A 163 -12.94 -1.07 8.97
N TYR A 164 -11.84 -1.32 9.68
CA TYR A 164 -10.53 -1.62 9.07
C TYR A 164 -10.55 -2.96 8.31
N ARG A 165 -11.25 -3.97 8.84
CA ARG A 165 -11.40 -5.26 8.15
C ARG A 165 -12.27 -5.16 6.90
N HIS A 166 -13.34 -4.37 6.95
CA HIS A 166 -14.11 -4.05 5.75
C HIS A 166 -13.25 -3.33 4.72
N MET A 167 -12.42 -2.35 5.14
CA MET A 167 -11.46 -1.68 4.27
C MET A 167 -10.48 -2.67 3.61
N CYS A 168 -9.84 -3.55 4.38
CA CYS A 168 -8.90 -4.52 3.84
C CYS A 168 -9.58 -5.48 2.85
N ARG A 169 -10.78 -5.97 3.18
CA ARG A 169 -11.56 -6.81 2.26
C ARG A 169 -11.98 -6.05 1.00
N PHE A 170 -12.41 -4.79 1.14
CA PHE A 170 -12.82 -3.93 0.02
C PHE A 170 -11.67 -3.67 -0.95
N ASN A 171 -10.50 -3.31 -0.44
CA ASN A 171 -9.30 -3.10 -1.24
C ASN A 171 -8.80 -4.41 -1.86
N SER A 172 -8.95 -5.55 -1.17
CA SER A 172 -8.59 -6.86 -1.75
C SER A 172 -9.50 -7.30 -2.90
N GLY A 173 -10.80 -7.01 -2.82
CA GLY A 173 -11.81 -7.71 -3.64
C GLY A 173 -12.73 -6.87 -4.50
N PHE A 174 -12.91 -5.59 -4.20
CA PHE A 174 -14.12 -4.87 -4.66
C PHE A 174 -13.88 -3.49 -5.27
N PHE A 175 -12.85 -2.74 -4.85
CA PHE A 175 -12.66 -1.37 -5.36
C PHE A 175 -12.57 -1.30 -6.90
N TYR A 176 -11.89 -2.27 -7.51
CA TYR A 176 -11.70 -2.36 -8.97
C TYR A 176 -12.96 -2.80 -9.74
N ARG A 177 -13.99 -3.25 -9.01
CA ARG A 177 -15.33 -3.61 -9.50
C ARG A 177 -16.36 -2.49 -9.30
N HIS A 178 -15.95 -1.37 -8.69
CA HIS A 178 -16.86 -0.24 -8.51
C HIS A 178 -17.17 0.39 -9.89
N PRO A 179 -18.43 0.77 -10.22
CA PRO A 179 -18.79 1.27 -11.56
C PRO A 179 -17.96 2.46 -12.04
N LEU A 180 -17.52 3.33 -11.12
CA LEU A 180 -16.64 4.45 -11.44
C LEU A 180 -15.20 4.03 -11.80
N VAL A 181 -14.76 2.85 -11.37
CA VAL A 181 -13.39 2.31 -11.60
C VAL A 181 -13.37 1.32 -12.77
N GLU A 182 -14.48 0.63 -13.06
CA GLU A 182 -14.60 -0.40 -14.10
C GLU A 182 -14.12 0.05 -15.49
N LYS A 183 -14.34 1.31 -15.83
CA LYS A 183 -13.97 1.90 -17.12
C LYS A 183 -12.47 2.15 -17.33
N TYR A 184 -11.64 2.10 -16.28
CA TYR A 184 -10.21 2.37 -16.36
C TYR A 184 -9.40 1.08 -16.58
N GLU A 185 -8.23 1.21 -17.23
CA GLU A 185 -7.25 0.13 -17.40
C GLU A 185 -6.24 0.12 -16.24
N TYR A 186 -5.79 1.28 -15.77
CA TYR A 186 -4.87 1.41 -14.65
C TYR A 186 -5.47 2.23 -13.51
N TYR A 187 -5.05 1.96 -12.28
CA TYR A 187 -5.31 2.85 -11.14
C TYR A 187 -4.00 3.22 -10.44
N TRP A 188 -4.01 4.38 -9.78
CA TRP A 188 -3.03 4.73 -8.77
C TRP A 188 -3.76 4.94 -7.44
N ARG A 189 -3.50 4.08 -6.45
CA ARG A 189 -4.01 4.26 -5.09
C ARG A 189 -3.31 5.41 -4.40
N VAL A 190 -4.11 6.32 -3.85
CA VAL A 190 -3.65 7.46 -3.06
C VAL A 190 -4.48 7.50 -1.79
N GLU A 191 -3.82 7.64 -0.64
CA GLU A 191 -4.49 7.71 0.66
C GLU A 191 -4.38 9.12 1.29
N PRO A 192 -5.30 9.51 2.17
CA PRO A 192 -5.16 10.73 2.95
C PRO A 192 -3.87 10.71 3.81
N GLY A 193 -3.17 11.85 3.87
CA GLY A 193 -2.00 12.00 4.75
C GLY A 193 -0.68 11.49 4.18
N VAL A 194 -0.65 11.11 2.91
CA VAL A 194 0.60 10.75 2.20
C VAL A 194 1.28 11.97 1.61
N GLU A 195 2.60 11.87 1.43
CA GLU A 195 3.44 12.92 0.84
C GLU A 195 4.14 12.43 -0.42
N PHE A 196 4.20 13.30 -1.43
CA PHE A 196 4.97 13.10 -2.65
C PHE A 196 6.21 13.99 -2.59
N MET A 197 7.34 13.35 -2.34
CA MET A 197 8.54 14.05 -1.90
C MET A 197 9.44 14.51 -3.05
N CYS A 198 9.23 13.98 -4.26
CA CYS A 198 9.98 14.31 -5.47
C CYS A 198 9.06 14.78 -6.58
N ASP A 199 9.56 15.63 -7.48
CA ASP A 199 8.85 15.93 -8.74
C ASP A 199 8.82 14.69 -9.64
N ILE A 200 7.69 14.48 -10.32
CA ILE A 200 7.47 13.37 -11.26
C ILE A 200 7.23 14.00 -12.62
N ASP A 201 8.23 13.91 -13.51
CA ASP A 201 8.27 14.62 -14.79
C ASP A 201 7.98 13.73 -16.01
N TYR A 202 7.62 12.47 -15.77
CA TYR A 202 7.10 11.53 -16.75
C TYR A 202 5.71 11.05 -16.31
N ASP A 203 5.02 10.29 -17.17
CA ASP A 203 3.74 9.67 -16.82
C ASP A 203 3.94 8.21 -16.40
N PRO A 204 3.80 7.88 -15.10
CA PRO A 204 3.91 6.52 -14.61
C PRO A 204 2.90 5.56 -15.23
N PHE A 205 1.67 6.01 -15.54
CA PHE A 205 0.68 5.14 -16.17
C PHE A 205 1.09 4.77 -17.60
N LEU A 206 1.55 5.76 -18.37
CA LEU A 206 2.05 5.51 -19.71
C LEU A 206 3.29 4.62 -19.68
N TYR A 207 4.23 4.87 -18.75
CA TYR A 207 5.39 4.02 -18.55
C TYR A 207 4.99 2.57 -18.27
N MET A 208 4.04 2.35 -17.34
CA MET A 208 3.53 1.02 -17.01
C MET A 208 2.95 0.33 -18.24
N LYS A 209 2.15 1.05 -19.04
CA LYS A 209 1.52 0.53 -20.26
C LYS A 209 2.54 0.19 -21.35
N GLU A 210 3.46 1.09 -21.66
CA GLU A 210 4.45 0.92 -22.73
C GLU A 210 5.49 -0.16 -22.41
N ASN A 211 5.75 -0.41 -21.11
CA ASN A 211 6.72 -1.40 -20.65
C ASN A 211 6.08 -2.70 -20.13
N ASN A 212 4.79 -2.92 -20.45
CA ASN A 212 4.02 -4.11 -20.05
C ASN A 212 4.14 -4.44 -18.55
N LYS A 213 4.05 -3.40 -17.71
CA LYS A 213 4.01 -3.52 -16.26
C LYS A 213 2.58 -3.60 -15.79
N LYS A 214 2.34 -4.45 -14.81
CA LYS A 214 1.02 -4.74 -14.22
C LYS A 214 0.91 -4.33 -12.76
N TYR A 215 2.02 -4.23 -12.04
CA TYR A 215 2.02 -3.83 -10.64
C TYR A 215 3.27 -3.02 -10.31
N GLY A 216 3.10 -1.84 -9.71
CA GLY A 216 4.21 -1.01 -9.32
C GLY A 216 4.06 -0.42 -7.92
N TRP A 217 5.18 -0.30 -7.22
CA TRP A 217 5.25 -0.03 -5.79
C TRP A 217 6.43 0.88 -5.43
N THR A 218 6.41 1.47 -4.23
CA THR A 218 7.50 2.31 -3.67
C THR A 218 8.08 1.76 -2.37
N ILE A 219 7.26 1.24 -1.47
CA ILE A 219 7.71 0.68 -0.19
C ILE A 219 7.37 -0.81 -0.12
N SER A 220 8.26 -1.61 0.46
CA SER A 220 7.98 -3.00 0.80
C SER A 220 8.47 -3.31 2.21
N LEU A 221 7.71 -4.11 2.96
CA LEU A 221 7.97 -4.39 4.37
C LEU A 221 7.56 -5.81 4.77
N ILE A 222 7.99 -6.20 5.96
CA ILE A 222 7.62 -7.45 6.63
C ILE A 222 6.28 -7.23 7.38
N GLU A 223 5.29 -8.08 7.13
CA GLU A 223 4.01 -8.06 7.85
C GLU A 223 4.13 -8.62 9.27
N TYR A 224 3.23 -8.21 10.17
CA TYR A 224 3.06 -8.84 11.47
C TYR A 224 2.35 -10.20 11.32
N GLU A 225 3.07 -11.29 11.53
CA GLU A 225 2.54 -12.66 11.42
C GLU A 225 1.26 -12.89 12.26
N SER A 226 1.15 -12.22 13.42
CA SER A 226 -0.03 -12.29 14.31
C SER A 226 -1.35 -11.83 13.66
N THR A 227 -1.27 -11.15 12.52
CA THR A 227 -2.43 -10.60 11.79
C THR A 227 -2.89 -11.52 10.66
N ILE A 228 -2.02 -12.45 10.24
CA ILE A 228 -2.18 -13.35 9.11
C ILE A 228 -1.77 -14.82 9.41
N PRO A 229 -1.98 -15.38 10.62
CA PRO A 229 -1.43 -16.68 10.99
C PRO A 229 -1.85 -17.85 10.09
N THR A 230 -3.01 -17.77 9.42
CA THR A 230 -3.45 -18.83 8.49
C THR A 230 -3.45 -18.42 7.01
N LEU A 231 -3.04 -17.19 6.68
CA LEU A 231 -3.04 -16.70 5.30
C LEU A 231 -2.21 -17.59 4.39
N TRP A 232 -0.93 -17.83 4.73
CA TRP A 232 -0.04 -18.60 3.86
C TRP A 232 -0.49 -20.05 3.67
N LYS A 233 -0.95 -20.71 4.74
CA LYS A 233 -1.50 -22.07 4.65
C LYS A 233 -2.70 -22.12 3.70
N THR A 234 -3.54 -21.09 3.72
CA THR A 234 -4.68 -20.93 2.81
C THR A 234 -4.20 -20.74 1.37
N VAL A 235 -3.18 -19.91 1.15
CA VAL A 235 -2.56 -19.68 -0.17
C VAL A 235 -1.94 -20.97 -0.72
N VAL A 236 -1.20 -21.74 0.07
CA VAL A 236 -0.64 -23.03 -0.33
C VAL A 236 -1.75 -23.99 -0.75
N SER A 237 -2.86 -24.03 0.00
CA SER A 237 -4.03 -24.85 -0.35
C SER A 237 -4.68 -24.41 -1.67
N PHE A 238 -4.74 -23.10 -1.93
CA PHE A 238 -5.18 -22.55 -3.20
C PHE A 238 -4.25 -22.96 -4.35
N MET A 239 -2.93 -22.80 -4.18
CA MET A 239 -1.93 -23.14 -5.20
C MET A 239 -1.96 -24.63 -5.58
N GLN A 240 -2.17 -25.52 -4.60
CA GLN A 240 -2.35 -26.95 -4.85
C GLN A 240 -3.65 -27.25 -5.63
N LYS A 241 -4.71 -26.49 -5.37
CA LYS A 241 -6.01 -26.66 -6.03
C LYS A 241 -6.03 -26.07 -7.45
N TYR A 242 -5.28 -25.00 -7.70
CA TYR A 242 -5.27 -24.28 -8.98
C TYR A 242 -3.84 -24.07 -9.53
N PRO A 243 -3.06 -25.14 -9.75
CA PRO A 243 -1.69 -25.02 -10.24
C PRO A 243 -1.60 -24.40 -11.64
N GLN A 244 -2.69 -24.46 -12.43
CA GLN A 244 -2.75 -23.89 -13.78
C GLN A 244 -2.65 -22.35 -13.81
N TYR A 245 -2.90 -21.68 -12.69
CA TYR A 245 -2.83 -20.21 -12.61
C TYR A 245 -1.43 -19.69 -12.29
N ILE A 246 -0.46 -20.57 -12.01
CA ILE A 246 0.86 -20.17 -11.50
C ILE A 246 1.89 -20.26 -12.64
N PRO A 247 2.32 -19.12 -13.22
CA PRO A 247 3.38 -19.14 -14.22
C PRO A 247 4.72 -19.59 -13.60
N LYS A 248 5.59 -20.17 -14.44
CA LYS A 248 6.90 -20.67 -14.01
C LYS A 248 7.87 -19.55 -13.60
N ASN A 249 7.82 -18.41 -14.28
CA ASN A 249 8.72 -17.27 -14.06
C ASN A 249 8.06 -16.19 -13.18
N ASN A 250 7.38 -16.64 -12.13
CA ASN A 250 6.69 -15.77 -11.19
C ASN A 250 7.66 -15.07 -10.23
N LEU A 251 7.12 -14.38 -9.24
CA LEU A 251 7.85 -13.66 -8.21
C LEU A 251 7.70 -14.36 -6.84
N LEU A 252 7.55 -15.69 -6.81
CA LEU A 252 7.41 -16.46 -5.57
C LEU A 252 8.61 -16.26 -4.65
N ASP A 253 9.80 -16.12 -5.23
CA ASP A 253 11.03 -15.89 -4.46
C ASP A 253 10.99 -14.57 -3.69
N PHE A 254 10.18 -13.57 -4.07
CA PHE A 254 10.03 -12.35 -3.26
C PHE A 254 9.37 -12.65 -1.91
N ILE A 255 8.33 -13.49 -1.93
CA ILE A 255 7.47 -13.79 -0.79
C ILE A 255 7.87 -15.08 -0.06
N SER A 256 8.85 -15.83 -0.55
CA SER A 256 9.29 -17.08 0.08
C SER A 256 10.79 -17.31 -0.12
N TYR A 257 11.46 -17.79 0.93
CA TYR A 257 12.88 -18.17 0.87
C TYR A 257 13.09 -19.65 0.52
N ASP A 258 12.04 -20.46 0.55
CA ASP A 258 12.15 -21.92 0.60
C ASP A 258 11.28 -22.61 -0.46
N GLY A 259 11.05 -21.92 -1.58
CA GLY A 259 10.29 -22.43 -2.71
C GLY A 259 8.78 -22.52 -2.45
N GLY A 260 8.26 -21.67 -1.57
CA GLY A 260 6.84 -21.58 -1.23
C GLY A 260 6.40 -22.48 -0.07
N ARG A 261 7.33 -23.08 0.69
CA ARG A 261 6.97 -23.87 1.88
C ARG A 261 6.53 -22.98 3.03
N SER A 262 7.15 -21.82 3.20
CA SER A 262 6.78 -20.80 4.17
C SER A 262 6.69 -19.41 3.53
N TYR A 263 5.88 -18.53 4.14
CA TYR A 263 5.82 -17.11 3.80
C TYR A 263 6.89 -16.37 4.60
N ASN A 264 7.71 -15.57 3.91
CA ASN A 264 8.70 -14.73 4.57
C ASN A 264 8.12 -13.40 5.10
N LEU A 265 6.80 -13.22 4.99
CA LEU A 265 6.02 -12.04 5.40
C LEU A 265 6.26 -10.78 4.56
N CYS A 266 7.12 -10.83 3.54
CA CYS A 266 7.39 -9.70 2.66
C CYS A 266 6.19 -9.35 1.79
N HIS A 267 5.85 -8.08 1.76
CA HIS A 267 4.81 -7.54 0.90
C HIS A 267 5.15 -6.12 0.43
N PHE A 268 4.58 -5.72 -0.70
CA PHE A 268 4.51 -4.34 -1.16
C PHE A 268 3.46 -3.58 -0.34
N TRP A 269 3.77 -2.35 0.04
CA TRP A 269 2.88 -1.55 0.87
C TRP A 269 1.79 -0.89 0.03
N SER A 270 0.55 -1.36 0.18
CA SER A 270 -0.52 -1.09 -0.77
C SER A 270 -1.09 0.34 -0.76
N ASN A 271 -0.73 1.18 0.21
CA ASN A 271 -1.13 2.59 0.21
C ASN A 271 -0.54 3.38 -0.97
N PHE A 272 0.54 2.86 -1.58
CA PHE A 272 1.02 3.22 -2.90
C PHE A 272 1.00 2.00 -3.81
N GLU A 273 0.14 2.04 -4.82
CA GLU A 273 0.15 1.06 -5.92
C GLU A 273 -0.24 1.75 -7.21
N ILE A 274 0.52 1.51 -8.28
CA ILE A 274 0.09 1.77 -9.66
C ILE A 274 -0.03 0.43 -10.34
N ALA A 275 -1.25 0.03 -10.71
CA ALA A 275 -1.46 -1.33 -11.21
C ALA A 275 -2.52 -1.43 -12.32
N ASP A 276 -2.38 -2.47 -13.14
CA ASP A 276 -3.29 -2.84 -14.21
C ASP A 276 -4.52 -3.51 -13.61
N LEU A 277 -5.68 -2.90 -13.79
CA LEU A 277 -6.96 -3.42 -13.31
C LEU A 277 -7.35 -4.73 -14.01
N LYS A 278 -6.80 -5.03 -15.20
CA LYS A 278 -7.00 -6.34 -15.86
C LYS A 278 -6.38 -7.48 -15.06
N PHE A 279 -5.28 -7.24 -14.34
CA PHE A 279 -4.71 -8.23 -13.43
C PHE A 279 -5.68 -8.52 -12.27
N LEU A 280 -6.23 -7.48 -11.61
CA LEU A 280 -7.18 -7.66 -10.51
C LEU A 280 -8.54 -8.23 -10.97
N ARG A 281 -8.89 -8.05 -12.26
CA ARG A 281 -10.10 -8.62 -12.88
C ARG A 281 -9.87 -9.98 -13.53
N SER A 282 -8.65 -10.52 -13.46
CA SER A 282 -8.31 -11.78 -14.10
C SER A 282 -9.03 -12.97 -13.45
N PRO A 283 -9.24 -14.08 -14.18
CA PRO A 283 -9.81 -15.30 -13.60
C PRO A 283 -9.01 -15.83 -12.40
N GLU A 284 -7.68 -15.76 -12.46
CA GLU A 284 -6.78 -16.20 -11.40
C GLU A 284 -6.91 -15.36 -10.13
N TYR A 285 -6.92 -14.03 -10.25
CA TYR A 285 -7.09 -13.14 -9.09
C TYR A 285 -8.50 -13.26 -8.51
N SER A 286 -9.52 -13.33 -9.36
CA SER A 286 -10.91 -13.49 -8.92
C SER A 286 -11.09 -14.80 -8.14
N ALA A 287 -10.58 -15.91 -8.65
CA ALA A 287 -10.63 -17.20 -7.97
C ALA A 287 -9.83 -17.18 -6.65
N PHE A 288 -8.70 -16.47 -6.62
CA PHE A 288 -7.88 -16.31 -5.42
C PHE A 288 -8.61 -15.54 -4.33
N PHE A 289 -9.13 -14.36 -4.65
CA PHE A 289 -9.90 -13.55 -3.71
C PHE A 289 -11.11 -14.32 -3.20
N ASP A 290 -11.90 -14.95 -4.08
CA ASP A 290 -13.09 -15.72 -3.67
C ASP A 290 -12.72 -16.88 -2.73
N TYR A 291 -11.59 -17.54 -2.97
CA TYR A 291 -11.09 -18.60 -2.10
C TYR A 291 -10.72 -18.07 -0.72
N LEU A 292 -9.98 -16.95 -0.65
CA LEU A 292 -9.63 -16.30 0.61
C LEU A 292 -10.86 -15.78 1.36
N ASP A 293 -11.79 -15.12 0.67
CA ASP A 293 -12.97 -14.53 1.27
C ASP A 293 -13.87 -15.59 1.92
N LYS A 294 -13.96 -16.78 1.31
CA LYS A 294 -14.71 -17.93 1.84
C LYS A 294 -14.12 -18.55 3.10
N THR A 295 -12.84 -18.35 3.41
CA THR A 295 -12.26 -18.84 4.68
C THR A 295 -12.58 -17.92 5.85
N GLY A 296 -12.93 -16.67 5.57
CA GLY A 296 -13.25 -15.64 6.55
C GLY A 296 -12.03 -15.01 7.24
N GLY A 297 -10.81 -15.21 6.72
CA GLY A 297 -9.59 -14.67 7.31
C GLY A 297 -9.56 -13.14 7.46
N PHE A 298 -10.27 -12.39 6.59
CA PHE A 298 -10.46 -10.95 6.75
C PHE A 298 -11.16 -10.58 8.07
N PHE A 299 -12.02 -11.45 8.62
CA PHE A 299 -12.85 -11.19 9.79
C PHE A 299 -12.44 -11.98 11.04
N TYR A 300 -12.03 -13.24 10.87
CA TYR A 300 -11.53 -14.07 11.97
C TYR A 300 -10.07 -13.77 12.32
N GLU A 301 -9.31 -13.18 11.39
CA GLU A 301 -7.98 -12.64 11.61
C GLU A 301 -7.99 -11.12 11.31
N ARG A 302 -6.93 -10.60 10.67
CA ARG A 302 -6.86 -9.20 10.23
C ARG A 302 -6.05 -9.11 8.93
N TRP A 303 -6.40 -9.95 7.96
CA TRP A 303 -5.73 -9.98 6.65
C TRP A 303 -5.80 -8.61 5.97
N GLY A 304 -4.64 -7.98 5.80
CA GLY A 304 -4.51 -6.75 5.05
C GLY A 304 -4.59 -6.99 3.54
N ASP A 305 -5.04 -5.99 2.80
CA ASP A 305 -4.97 -6.01 1.33
C ASP A 305 -3.52 -6.01 0.83
N ALA A 306 -2.60 -5.38 1.55
CA ALA A 306 -1.18 -5.33 1.16
C ALA A 306 -0.53 -6.73 1.02
N PRO A 307 -0.58 -7.63 2.02
CA PRO A 307 -0.10 -9.00 1.82
C PRO A 307 -0.94 -9.79 0.81
N VAL A 308 -2.26 -9.55 0.69
CA VAL A 308 -3.10 -10.24 -0.31
C VAL A 308 -2.69 -9.88 -1.74
N HIS A 309 -2.57 -8.59 -2.05
CA HIS A 309 -2.11 -8.09 -3.36
C HIS A 309 -0.69 -8.56 -3.68
N SER A 310 0.20 -8.51 -2.68
CA SER A 310 1.60 -8.89 -2.87
C SER A 310 1.78 -10.39 -3.10
N ILE A 311 1.01 -11.23 -2.40
CA ILE A 311 0.99 -12.66 -2.66
C ILE A 311 0.44 -12.93 -4.05
N ALA A 312 -0.67 -12.29 -4.44
CA ALA A 312 -1.25 -12.45 -5.77
C ALA A 312 -0.26 -12.04 -6.88
N ALA A 313 0.40 -10.88 -6.75
CA ALA A 313 1.45 -10.45 -7.66
C ALA A 313 2.63 -11.45 -7.66
N GLY A 314 3.02 -11.93 -6.47
CA GLY A 314 4.05 -12.93 -6.27
C GLY A 314 3.82 -14.23 -7.03
N ILE A 315 2.59 -14.74 -7.02
CA ILE A 315 2.28 -16.07 -7.57
C ILE A 315 1.70 -16.04 -8.99
N PHE A 316 1.07 -14.94 -9.43
CA PHE A 316 0.38 -14.87 -10.73
C PHE A 316 1.08 -14.02 -11.80
N LEU A 317 1.89 -13.04 -11.39
CA LEU A 317 2.60 -12.19 -12.35
C LEU A 317 3.99 -12.73 -12.64
N ASN A 318 4.46 -12.53 -13.87
CA ASN A 318 5.87 -12.70 -14.16
C ASN A 318 6.66 -11.60 -13.47
N LYS A 319 7.86 -11.95 -13.02
CA LYS A 319 8.80 -11.03 -12.39
C LYS A 319 8.98 -9.70 -13.17
N SER A 320 9.05 -9.76 -14.50
CA SER A 320 9.22 -8.59 -15.37
C SER A 320 8.00 -7.65 -15.43
N GLU A 321 6.83 -8.11 -14.99
CA GLU A 321 5.58 -7.34 -14.97
C GLU A 321 5.43 -6.51 -13.68
N VAL A 322 6.30 -6.72 -12.69
CA VAL A 322 6.33 -5.95 -11.45
C VAL A 322 7.44 -4.89 -11.52
N TYR A 323 7.18 -3.67 -11.03
CA TYR A 323 8.09 -2.53 -11.16
C TYR A 323 8.27 -1.78 -9.84
N PHE A 324 9.53 -1.49 -9.50
CA PHE A 324 9.85 -0.65 -8.34
C PHE A 324 10.05 0.80 -8.79
N PHE A 325 9.21 1.71 -8.29
CA PHE A 325 9.30 3.14 -8.52
C PHE A 325 10.34 3.81 -7.63
N ASN A 326 11.62 3.47 -7.85
CA ASN A 326 12.76 4.07 -7.13
C ASN A 326 12.87 5.60 -7.27
N ASN A 327 12.15 6.20 -8.23
CA ASN A 327 12.20 7.63 -8.51
C ASN A 327 11.00 8.42 -7.97
N ILE A 328 10.05 7.76 -7.31
CA ILE A 328 8.88 8.42 -6.69
C ILE A 328 9.10 8.45 -5.19
N GLY A 329 9.72 9.52 -4.69
CA GLY A 329 9.83 9.75 -3.25
C GLY A 329 8.44 9.83 -2.62
N TYR A 330 8.17 8.97 -1.65
CA TYR A 330 6.83 8.76 -1.10
C TYR A 330 6.90 8.51 0.41
N ARG A 331 6.02 9.17 1.16
CA ARG A 331 5.88 8.94 2.61
C ARG A 331 4.43 8.65 2.94
N HIS A 332 4.25 7.63 3.76
CA HIS A 332 3.05 7.44 4.56
C HIS A 332 3.54 7.12 5.96
N GLU A 333 3.16 7.90 6.95
CA GLU A 333 3.71 7.76 8.31
C GLU A 333 3.60 6.30 8.82
N PRO A 334 4.66 5.75 9.44
CA PRO A 334 5.95 6.38 9.76
C PRO A 334 7.06 6.12 8.73
N PHE A 335 6.74 5.58 7.54
CA PHE A 335 7.74 5.09 6.59
C PHE A 335 7.86 5.96 5.36
N GLU A 336 9.08 6.08 4.86
CA GLU A 336 9.35 6.79 3.61
C GLU A 336 10.30 6.02 2.68
N HIS A 337 10.02 6.14 1.38
CA HIS A 337 10.94 5.84 0.31
C HIS A 337 11.56 7.16 -0.18
N CYS A 338 12.89 7.24 -0.16
CA CYS A 338 13.63 8.36 -0.74
C CYS A 338 14.74 7.81 -1.66
N PRO A 339 14.79 8.21 -2.95
CA PRO A 339 15.78 7.68 -3.90
C PRO A 339 17.21 7.87 -3.38
N LEU A 340 18.05 6.83 -3.41
CA LEU A 340 19.45 6.91 -2.94
C LEU A 340 20.37 7.72 -3.88
N ALA A 341 20.08 7.71 -5.18
CA ALA A 341 20.92 8.37 -6.18
C ALA A 341 20.78 9.89 -6.12
N ARG A 342 21.91 10.61 -5.99
CA ARG A 342 21.94 12.08 -5.91
C ARG A 342 21.31 12.78 -7.12
N GLU A 343 21.37 12.15 -8.30
CA GLU A 343 20.74 12.68 -9.51
C GLU A 343 19.20 12.75 -9.39
N LEU A 344 18.58 11.73 -8.79
CA LEU A 344 17.14 11.71 -8.53
C LEU A 344 16.74 12.68 -7.41
N GLN A 345 17.60 12.86 -6.40
CA GLN A 345 17.34 13.73 -5.26
C GLN A 345 17.30 15.23 -5.59
N LYS A 346 17.81 15.67 -6.74
CA LYS A 346 17.84 17.09 -7.14
C LYS A 346 16.45 17.74 -7.16
N LYS A 347 15.39 16.95 -7.30
CA LYS A 347 13.99 17.38 -7.30
C LYS A 347 13.19 16.84 -6.11
N CYS A 348 13.88 16.40 -5.06
CA CYS A 348 13.28 15.83 -3.86
C CYS A 348 13.48 16.73 -2.64
N HIS A 349 12.62 16.57 -1.63
CA HIS A 349 12.77 17.21 -0.31
C HIS A 349 12.85 16.20 0.85
N CYS A 350 13.14 14.94 0.55
CA CYS A 350 13.38 13.86 1.51
C CYS A 350 14.88 13.60 1.75
N SER A 351 15.20 12.87 2.81
CA SER A 351 16.55 12.39 3.09
C SER A 351 16.67 10.91 2.77
N ALA A 352 17.65 10.53 1.95
CA ALA A 352 17.95 9.11 1.73
C ALA A 352 18.35 8.35 3.00
N GLU A 353 18.84 9.07 4.01
CA GLU A 353 19.21 8.49 5.31
C GLU A 353 17.98 8.06 6.12
N ASP A 354 16.85 8.75 5.93
CA ASP A 354 15.59 8.49 6.63
C ASP A 354 14.76 7.39 5.92
N SER A 355 15.21 6.90 4.76
CA SER A 355 14.45 5.94 3.99
C SER A 355 14.33 4.58 4.69
N PHE A 356 13.09 4.11 4.82
CA PHE A 356 12.72 2.83 5.39
C PHE A 356 13.37 1.64 4.66
N ASP A 357 13.65 1.82 3.37
CA ASP A 357 14.33 0.87 2.49
C ASP A 357 15.63 0.29 3.03
N ASN A 358 16.32 1.07 3.87
CA ASN A 358 17.61 0.70 4.43
C ASN A 358 17.49 -0.05 5.77
N THR A 359 16.26 -0.24 6.27
CA THR A 359 16.01 -0.89 7.55
C THR A 359 15.90 -2.42 7.41
N PRO A 360 16.16 -3.19 8.48
CA PRO A 360 15.99 -4.64 8.45
C PRO A 360 14.56 -5.13 8.22
N HIS A 361 13.56 -4.25 8.40
CA HIS A 361 12.14 -4.58 8.21
C HIS A 361 11.66 -4.27 6.80
N SER A 362 12.51 -3.68 5.94
CA SER A 362 12.22 -3.50 4.52
C SER A 362 12.51 -4.77 3.73
N CYS A 363 11.68 -5.02 2.73
CA CYS A 363 11.86 -6.10 1.77
C CYS A 363 12.55 -5.65 0.47
N LEU A 364 13.05 -4.41 0.41
CA LEU A 364 13.76 -3.91 -0.78
C LEU A 364 15.01 -4.75 -1.07
N ARG A 365 15.79 -5.13 -0.06
CA ARG A 365 16.96 -6.00 -0.26
C ARG A 365 16.56 -7.31 -0.95
N ARG A 366 15.48 -7.93 -0.48
CA ARG A 366 14.98 -9.18 -1.08
C ARG A 366 14.57 -8.96 -2.53
N TRP A 367 13.84 -7.88 -2.82
CA TRP A 367 13.52 -7.51 -4.19
C TRP A 367 14.77 -7.37 -5.06
N MET A 368 15.80 -6.68 -4.59
CA MET A 368 17.03 -6.45 -5.35
C MET A 368 17.87 -7.71 -5.57
N GLU A 369 17.86 -8.67 -4.65
CA GLU A 369 18.55 -9.97 -4.81
C GLU A 369 17.93 -10.80 -5.92
N ILE A 370 16.62 -10.70 -6.07
CA ILE A 370 15.90 -11.53 -7.04
C ILE A 370 15.66 -10.80 -8.34
N SER A 371 15.74 -9.45 -8.44
CA SER A 371 15.24 -8.61 -9.56
C SER A 371 16.13 -8.48 -10.78
#